data_AF-A0A1L9GYX5-F1
#
_entry.id   AF-A0A1L9GYX5-F1
#
_cell.length_a   1.000
_cell.length_b   1.000
_cell.length_c   1.000
_cell.angle_alpha   90.00
_cell.angle_beta   90.00
_cell.angle_gamma   90.00
#
_symmetry.space_group_name_H-M   'P 1'
#
loop_
_entity.id
_entity.type
_entity.pdbx_description
1 polymer ?
#
loop_
_entity_poly.entity_id
_entity_poly.type
_entity_poly.pdbx_seq_one_letter_code
_entity_poly.pdbx_strand_id
1 'polypeptide(L)' 'MEKIYVQVTCCVCGKWRLGDEWVQTQLTPPEGTVLSHGYCPPCAEEAKEKWQKEKEKTDASVETQK' A
#
# COMPACT_ATOMS: atom_id res chain seq x y z
N MET A 1 -20.71 2.17 -25.05
CA MET A 1 -20.25 1.54 -23.79
C MET A 1 -18.87 2.10 -23.49
N GLU A 2 -18.76 3.02 -22.54
CA GLU A 2 -17.46 3.53 -22.10
C GLU A 2 -16.76 2.44 -21.27
N LYS A 3 -15.53 2.09 -21.64
CA LYS A 3 -14.70 1.18 -20.84
C LYS A 3 -14.12 1.98 -19.69
N ILE A 4 -14.55 1.69 -18.46
CA ILE A 4 -13.94 2.25 -17.26
C ILE A 4 -12.66 1.46 -16.99
N TYR A 5 -11.53 2.16 -16.94
CA TYR A 5 -10.24 1.57 -16.57
C TYR A 5 -10.03 1.78 -15.07
N VAL A 6 -9.74 0.72 -14.33
CA VAL A 6 -9.36 0.81 -12.91
C VAL A 6 -7.87 0.58 -12.80
N GLN A 7 -7.16 1.52 -12.18
CA GLN A 7 -5.73 1.45 -11.96
C GLN A 7 -5.43 1.51 -10.48
N VAL A 8 -4.71 0.51 -9.95
CA VAL A 8 -4.27 0.50 -8.55
C VAL A 8 -2.90 1.16 -8.43
N THR A 9 -2.73 2.07 -7.48
CA THR A 9 -1.46 2.72 -7.14
C THR A 9 -1.09 2.47 -5.68
N CYS A 10 0.21 2.36 -5.41
CA CYS A 10 0.72 2.15 -4.07
C CYS A 10 0.76 3.48 -3.30
N CYS A 11 0.13 3.53 -2.13
CA CYS A 11 0.09 4.72 -1.27
C CYS A 11 1.47 5.18 -0.79
N VAL A 12 2.46 4.29 -0.77
CA VAL A 12 3.77 4.55 -0.17
C VAL A 12 4.79 4.97 -1.23
N CYS A 13 4.96 4.13 -2.27
CA CYS A 13 5.98 4.36 -3.30
C CYS A 13 5.42 4.89 -4.62
N GLY A 14 4.10 5.01 -4.76
CA GLY A 14 3.45 5.49 -5.98
C GLY A 14 3.53 4.54 -7.18
N LYS A 15 4.03 3.31 -7.00
CA LYS A 15 4.06 2.30 -8.07
C LYS A 15 2.66 1.89 -8.48
N TRP A 16 2.47 1.62 -9.77
CA TRP A 16 1.19 1.19 -10.32
C TRP A 16 1.17 -0.31 -10.51
N ARG A 17 0.00 -0.92 -10.28
CA ARG A 17 -0.24 -2.34 -10.54
C ARG A 17 -0.63 -2.54 -12.00
N LEU A 18 0.21 -3.23 -12.77
CA LEU A 18 -0.07 -3.65 -14.14
C LEU A 18 -0.17 -5.18 -14.16
N GLY A 19 -1.39 -5.71 -14.17
CA GLY A 19 -1.63 -7.14 -13.96
C GLY A 19 -1.17 -7.57 -12.57
N ASP A 20 -0.13 -8.40 -12.52
CA ASP A 20 0.47 -8.91 -11.28
C ASP A 20 1.76 -8.19 -10.87
N GLU A 21 2.22 -7.22 -11.67
CA GLU A 21 3.46 -6.51 -11.44
C GLU A 21 3.22 -5.09 -10.89
N TRP A 22 4.19 -4.60 -10.11
CA TRP A 22 4.19 -3.24 -9.58
C TRP A 22 5.34 -2.45 -10.21
N VAL A 23 5.01 -1.49 -11.07
CA VAL A 23 6.00 -0.74 -11.84
C VAL A 23 6.04 0.72 -11.40
N GLN A 24 7.22 1.32 -11.44
CA GLN A 24 7.35 2.77 -11.33
C GLN A 24 6.92 3.37 -12.65
N THR A 25 5.93 4.25 -12.63
CA THR A 25 5.49 4.97 -13.82
C THR A 25 5.44 6.46 -13.56
N GLN A 26 5.81 7.23 -14.58
CA GLN A 26 5.63 8.68 -14.62
C GLN A 26 4.42 9.07 -15.48
N LEU A 27 3.67 8.08 -15.96
CA LEU A 27 2.54 8.31 -16.85
C LEU A 27 1.36 8.90 -16.08
N THR A 28 0.71 9.88 -16.69
CA THR A 28 -0.62 10.34 -16.25
C THR A 28 -1.65 9.31 -16.69
N PRO A 29 -2.59 8.91 -15.80
CA PRO A 29 -3.61 7.95 -16.18
C PRO A 29 -4.51 8.56 -17.26
N PRO A 30 -4.94 7.78 -18.26
CA PRO A 30 -5.82 8.29 -19.31
C PRO A 30 -7.15 8.78 -18.72
N GLU A 31 -7.79 9.71 -19.41
CA GLU A 31 -9.09 10.24 -19.01
C GLU A 31 -10.12 9.11 -18.87
N GLY A 32 -10.94 9.17 -17.81
CA GLY A 32 -11.87 8.10 -17.46
C GLY A 32 -11.27 6.94 -16.65
N THR A 33 -9.99 7.03 -16.25
CA THR A 33 -9.39 6.06 -15.33
C THR A 33 -9.79 6.33 -13.88
N VAL A 34 -10.30 5.31 -13.20
CA VAL A 34 -10.52 5.31 -11.75
C VAL A 34 -9.26 4.85 -11.05
N LEU A 35 -8.69 5.72 -10.21
CA LEU A 35 -7.56 5.40 -9.37
C LEU A 35 -8.03 4.72 -8.07
N SER A 36 -7.52 3.53 -7.83
CA SER A 36 -7.66 2.81 -6.56
C SER A 36 -6.32 2.82 -5.82
N HIS A 37 -6.37 2.85 -4.49
CA HIS A 37 -5.20 2.98 -3.64
C HIS A 37 -4.96 1.69 -2.85
N GLY A 38 -3.71 1.23 -2.77
CA GLY A 38 -3.33 0.02 -2.04
C GLY A 38 -1.85 0.00 -1.63
N TYR A 39 -1.36 -1.17 -1.22
CA TYR A 39 0.07 -1.38 -0.92
C TYR A 39 0.65 -2.38 -1.91
N CYS A 40 1.84 -2.07 -2.43
CA CYS A 40 2.63 -3.07 -3.14
C CYS A 40 3.26 -4.04 -2.11
N PRO A 41 3.62 -5.29 -2.51
CA PRO A 41 4.17 -6.28 -1.60
C PRO A 41 5.28 -5.78 -0.67
N PRO A 42 6.35 -5.11 -1.15
CA PRO A 42 7.43 -4.66 -0.25
C PRO A 42 6.95 -3.59 0.74
N CYS A 43 6.08 -2.67 0.33
CA CYS A 43 5.54 -1.66 1.25
C CYS A 43 4.53 -2.25 2.24
N ALA A 44 3.81 -3.31 1.86
CA ALA A 44 2.91 -4.03 2.75
C ALA A 44 3.69 -4.79 3.83
N GLU A 45 4.80 -5.43 3.46
CA GLU A 45 5.69 -6.11 4.40
C GLU A 45 6.30 -5.12 5.40
N GLU A 46 6.84 -3.99 4.92
CA GLU A 46 7.40 -2.96 5.79
C GLU A 46 6.36 -2.40 6.78
N ALA A 47 5.13 -2.15 6.31
CA ALA A 47 4.04 -1.69 7.17
C ALA A 47 3.68 -2.74 8.24
N LYS A 48 3.67 -4.02 7.88
CA LYS A 48 3.41 -5.12 8.80
C LYS A 48 4.50 -5.24 9.85
N GLU A 49 5.77 -5.16 9.46
CA GLU A 49 6.90 -5.22 10.39
C GLU A 49 6.88 -4.06 11.39
N LYS A 50 6.58 -2.84 10.93
CA LYS A 50 6.42 -1.67 11.81
C LYS A 50 5.30 -1.90 12.83
N TRP A 51 4.15 -2.38 12.39
CA TRP A 51 3.02 -2.65 13.28
C TRP A 51 3.34 -3.72 14.32
N GLN A 52 4.06 -4.78 13.95
CA GLN A 52 4.51 -5.81 14.89
C GLN A 52 5.48 -5.24 15.94
N LYS A 53 6.44 -4.42 15.53
CA LYS A 53 7.38 -3.75 16.46
C LYS A 53 6.68 -2.81 17.44
N GLU A 54 5.64 -2.11 17.01
CA GLU A 54 4.85 -1.23 17.89
C GLU A 54 3.97 -2.01 18.87
N LYS A 55 3.43 -3.16 18.46
CA LYS A 55 2.74 -4.07 19.36
C LYS A 55 3.64 -4.58 20.48
N GLU A 56 4.85 -5.00 20.15
CA GLU A 56 5.81 -5.52 21.14
C GLU A 56 6.21 -4.46 22.18
N LYS A 57 6.34 -3.20 21.77
CA LYS A 57 6.60 -2.06 22.68
C LYS A 57 5.41 -1.74 23.58
N THR A 58 4.20 -1.89 23.05
CA THR A 58 2.97 -1.65 23.81
C THR A 58 2.75 -2.75 24.84
N ASP A 59 2.96 -4.01 24.46
CA ASP A 59 2.82 -5.18 25.34
C ASP A 59 3.86 -5.15 26.48
N ALA A 60 5.11 -4.76 26.19
CA ALA A 60 6.15 -4.55 27.20
C ALA A 60 5.87 -3.40 28.18
N SER A 61 4.91 -2.51 27.90
CA SER A 61 4.52 -1.42 28.79
C SER A 61 3.34 -1.76 29.69
N VAL A 62 2.63 -2.87 29.45
CA VAL A 62 1.44 -3.27 30.24
C VAL A 62 1.83 -4.12 31.47
N GLU A 63 3.00 -4.75 31.48
CA GLU A 63 3.39 -5.68 32.55
C GLU A 63 4.03 -5.02 33.80
N THR A 64 4.25 -3.70 33.80
CA THR A 64 4.87 -2.98 34.96
C THR A 64 3.86 -2.22 35.83
N GLN A 65 2.56 -2.43 35.65
CA GLN A 65 1.53 -1.84 36.52
C GLN A 65 0.65 -2.93 37.14
N LYS A 66 1.20 -3.71 38.07
CA LYS A 66 0.40 -4.50 39.01
C LYS A 66 1.03 -4.52 40.40
#